data_AF-A0A2K3NLQ2-F1
#
_entry.id   AF-A0A2K3NLQ2-F1
#
_cell.length_a   1.000
_cell.length_b   1.000
_cell.length_c   1.000
_cell.angle_alpha   90.00
_cell.angle_beta   90.00
_cell.angle_gamma   90.00
#
_symmetry.space_group_name_H-M   'P 1'
#
loop_
_entity.id
_entity.type
_entity.pdbx_description
1 polymer ?
#
loop_
_entity_poly.entity_id
_entity_poly.type
_entity_poly.pdbx_seq_one_letter_code
_entity_poly.pdbx_strand_id
1 'polypeptide(L)'
;MELGGNEGGNASRCFAMDMSKDFIPMTVFSDSTTQGKVAVEGKIVNKFDMRPHNQNLELYGKLCRERTKKYTVKNRQIQVIDNDTGLNMRPMPGMVSFSVAGPPEKKKPAGRGTETKRTRRDRGEMEEIIFKLFERQPNWSLRNLIQETDQPEQFLKDILKDLCVYNNKGTNQGTYELKPEYRKSGD
;
A
#
# COMPACT_ATOMS: atom_id res chain seq x y z
N MET A 1 6.70 -16.51 -49.34
CA MET A 1 7.69 -17.53 -48.97
C MET A 1 7.07 -18.38 -47.88
N GLU A 2 7.00 -19.70 -48.06
CA GLU A 2 6.30 -20.61 -47.13
C GLU A 2 7.30 -21.32 -46.21
N LEU A 3 6.93 -21.48 -44.94
CA LEU A 3 7.71 -22.17 -43.91
C LEU A 3 6.90 -23.36 -43.38
N GLY A 4 7.49 -24.57 -43.40
CA GLY A 4 6.91 -25.78 -42.82
C GLY A 4 7.48 -26.08 -41.44
N GLY A 5 6.62 -26.27 -40.43
CA GLY A 5 7.00 -26.59 -39.05
C GLY A 5 6.79 -28.08 -38.69
N ASN A 6 7.67 -28.62 -37.84
CA ASN A 6 7.67 -30.02 -37.39
C ASN A 6 6.81 -30.25 -36.13
N GLU A 7 6.12 -31.41 -36.14
CA GLU A 7 5.33 -32.15 -35.12
C GLU A 7 4.53 -31.42 -34.00
N GLY A 8 3.22 -31.67 -34.02
CA GLY A 8 2.25 -31.34 -32.97
C GLY A 8 0.84 -31.26 -33.57
N GLY A 9 -0.02 -32.25 -33.27
CA GLY A 9 -1.34 -32.41 -33.88
C GLY A 9 -2.19 -31.14 -33.89
N ASN A 10 -2.86 -30.91 -35.04
CA ASN A 10 -3.87 -29.87 -35.27
C ASN A 10 -3.40 -28.40 -35.40
N ALA A 11 -2.10 -28.13 -35.45
CA ALA A 11 -1.58 -26.79 -35.76
C ALA A 11 -1.46 -26.55 -37.28
N SER A 12 -1.73 -25.32 -37.73
CA SER A 12 -1.51 -24.89 -39.12
C SER A 12 -0.03 -25.11 -39.49
N ARG A 13 0.22 -25.87 -40.56
CA ARG A 13 1.59 -26.24 -40.99
C ARG A 13 2.20 -25.30 -42.02
N CYS A 14 1.38 -24.45 -42.61
CA CYS A 14 1.79 -23.51 -43.65
C CYS A 14 1.41 -22.10 -43.20
N PHE A 15 2.39 -21.20 -43.32
CA PHE A 15 2.24 -19.79 -43.00
C PHE A 15 2.65 -18.95 -44.22
N ALA A 16 1.87 -17.92 -44.49
CA ALA A 16 2.25 -16.88 -45.43
C ALA A 16 2.95 -15.76 -44.64
N MET A 17 4.00 -15.19 -45.25
CA MET A 17 4.72 -14.05 -44.71
C MET A 17 4.44 -12.83 -45.57
N ASP A 18 3.93 -11.79 -44.95
CA ASP A 18 3.66 -10.51 -45.61
C ASP A 18 4.75 -9.51 -45.21
N MET A 19 5.47 -8.98 -46.19
CA MET A 19 6.55 -8.01 -45.94
C MET A 19 5.93 -6.63 -45.65
N SER A 20 6.22 -6.07 -44.49
CA SER A 20 5.85 -4.69 -44.17
C SER A 20 6.76 -3.73 -44.95
N LYS A 21 6.18 -2.81 -45.72
CA LYS A 21 6.92 -1.80 -46.48
C LYS A 21 7.28 -0.57 -45.63
N ASP A 22 6.43 -0.27 -44.65
CA ASP A 22 6.57 0.90 -43.79
C ASP A 22 6.81 0.43 -42.36
N PHE A 23 8.10 0.36 -41.95
CA PHE A 23 8.46 0.07 -40.57
C PHE A 23 9.57 1.01 -40.09
N ILE A 24 9.55 1.29 -38.79
CA ILE A 24 10.54 2.17 -38.15
C ILE A 24 11.90 1.46 -38.17
N PRO A 25 12.99 2.13 -38.58
CA PRO A 25 14.33 1.54 -38.55
C PRO A 25 14.68 1.03 -37.15
N MET A 26 14.99 -0.26 -37.05
CA MET A 26 15.31 -0.94 -35.80
C MET A 26 16.72 -1.54 -35.84
N THR A 27 17.34 -1.64 -34.68
CA THR A 27 18.65 -2.28 -34.49
C THR A 27 18.56 -3.36 -33.42
N VAL A 28 19.29 -4.46 -33.62
CA VAL A 28 19.32 -5.58 -32.69
C VAL A 28 20.60 -5.50 -31.87
N PHE A 29 20.47 -5.68 -30.57
CA PHE A 29 21.59 -5.92 -29.66
C PHE A 29 21.34 -7.23 -28.90
N SER A 30 22.42 -7.92 -28.56
CA SER A 30 22.40 -9.11 -27.71
C SER A 30 23.06 -8.80 -26.39
N ASP A 31 22.54 -9.40 -25.32
CA ASP A 31 23.16 -9.38 -24.00
C ASP A 31 23.47 -10.83 -23.60
N SER A 32 24.76 -11.15 -23.51
CA SER A 32 25.20 -12.44 -23.01
C SER A 32 25.16 -12.42 -21.49
N THR A 33 24.06 -12.94 -20.93
CA THR A 33 23.80 -12.98 -19.47
C THR A 33 24.93 -13.67 -18.68
N THR A 34 25.70 -14.55 -19.32
CA THR A 34 26.82 -15.28 -18.69
C THR A 34 28.11 -14.49 -18.64
N GLN A 35 28.30 -13.47 -19.48
CA GLN A 35 29.54 -12.70 -19.58
C GLN A 35 29.37 -11.19 -19.34
N GLY A 36 28.14 -10.69 -19.19
CA GLY A 36 27.87 -9.26 -18.98
C GLY A 36 28.32 -8.38 -20.15
N LYS A 37 28.43 -8.97 -21.35
CA LYS A 37 28.86 -8.30 -22.57
C LYS A 37 27.65 -8.03 -23.45
N VAL A 38 27.47 -6.76 -23.80
CA VAL A 38 26.48 -6.31 -24.77
C VAL A 38 27.14 -6.14 -26.13
N ALA A 39 26.52 -6.66 -27.17
CA ALA A 39 26.98 -6.52 -28.55
C ALA A 39 25.85 -6.01 -29.45
N VAL A 40 26.20 -5.18 -30.45
CA VAL A 40 25.25 -4.72 -31.48
C VAL A 40 25.34 -5.69 -32.66
N GLU A 41 24.26 -6.42 -32.92
CA GLU A 41 24.20 -7.49 -33.93
C GLU A 41 23.94 -6.95 -35.34
N GLY A 42 23.17 -5.87 -35.46
CA GLY A 42 22.92 -5.26 -36.76
C GLY A 42 21.65 -4.43 -36.87
N LYS A 43 21.30 -4.09 -38.11
CA LYS A 43 20.09 -3.33 -38.46
C LYS A 43 19.05 -4.25 -39.10
N ILE A 44 17.78 -4.03 -38.76
CA ILE A 44 16.67 -4.75 -39.38
C ILE A 44 16.38 -4.13 -40.74
N VAL A 45 16.51 -4.92 -41.80
CA VAL A 45 16.29 -4.48 -43.19
C VAL A 45 14.85 -4.75 -43.64
N ASN A 46 14.32 -5.92 -43.29
CA ASN A 46 12.99 -6.36 -43.69
C ASN A 46 12.19 -6.79 -42.46
N LYS A 47 10.92 -6.38 -42.40
CA LYS A 47 9.93 -6.88 -41.43
C LYS A 47 8.93 -7.77 -42.15
N PHE A 48 8.66 -8.94 -41.58
CA PHE A 48 7.65 -9.88 -42.09
C PHE A 48 6.62 -10.19 -41.00
N ASP A 49 5.35 -10.03 -41.31
CA ASP A 49 4.25 -10.45 -40.47
C ASP A 49 3.77 -11.84 -40.94
N MET A 50 3.72 -12.79 -40.00
CA MET A 50 3.28 -14.16 -40.30
C MET A 50 1.77 -14.30 -40.14
N ARG A 51 1.12 -14.93 -41.12
CA ARG A 51 -0.30 -15.30 -41.06
C ARG A 51 -0.51 -16.77 -41.40
N PRO A 52 -1.49 -17.45 -40.78
CA PRO A 52 -1.84 -18.82 -41.16
C PRO A 52 -2.36 -18.86 -42.61
N HIS A 53 -1.99 -19.92 -43.34
CA HIS A 53 -2.41 -20.09 -44.72
C HIS A 53 -3.92 -20.44 -44.84
N ASN A 54 -4.56 -19.99 -45.93
CA ASN A 54 -6.02 -20.02 -46.08
C ASN A 54 -6.64 -21.43 -46.02
N GLN A 55 -5.92 -22.44 -46.53
CA GLN A 55 -6.36 -23.84 -46.57
C GLN A 55 -6.66 -24.42 -45.18
N ASN A 56 -6.10 -23.85 -44.12
CA ASN A 56 -6.20 -24.38 -42.76
C ASN A 56 -6.81 -23.40 -41.74
N LEU A 57 -7.57 -22.42 -42.24
CA LEU A 57 -8.22 -21.37 -41.44
C LEU A 57 -9.23 -21.93 -40.43
N GLU A 58 -9.96 -23.00 -40.77
CA GLU A 58 -10.97 -23.57 -39.87
C GLU A 58 -10.33 -24.21 -38.62
N LEU A 59 -9.26 -25.00 -38.80
CA LEU A 59 -8.52 -25.60 -37.69
C LEU A 59 -7.83 -24.51 -36.84
N TYR A 60 -7.28 -23.48 -37.48
CA TYR A 60 -6.73 -22.32 -36.77
C TYR A 60 -7.80 -21.58 -35.94
N GLY A 61 -9.02 -21.44 -36.48
CA GLY A 61 -10.16 -20.87 -35.76
C GLY A 61 -10.56 -21.69 -34.53
N LYS A 62 -10.58 -23.02 -34.64
CA LYS A 62 -10.80 -23.93 -33.50
C LYS A 62 -9.72 -23.75 -32.43
N LEU A 63 -8.45 -23.73 -32.83
CA LEU A 63 -7.32 -23.48 -31.93
C LEU A 63 -7.42 -22.13 -31.20
N CYS A 64 -7.80 -21.06 -31.90
CA CYS A 64 -7.99 -19.74 -31.30
C CYS A 64 -9.12 -19.77 -30.26
N ARG A 65 -10.25 -20.42 -30.55
CA ARG A 65 -11.36 -20.59 -29.60
C ARG A 65 -10.96 -21.41 -28.39
N GLU A 66 -10.19 -22.49 -28.56
CA GLU A 66 -9.68 -23.30 -27.46
C GLU A 66 -8.75 -22.51 -26.54
N ARG A 67 -7.84 -21.70 -27.10
CA ARG A 67 -6.98 -20.79 -26.32
C ARG A 67 -7.81 -19.77 -25.54
N THR A 68 -8.76 -19.10 -26.20
CA THR A 68 -9.66 -18.16 -25.52
C THR A 68 -10.45 -18.87 -24.41
N LYS A 69 -11.03 -20.04 -24.67
CA LYS A 69 -11.74 -20.81 -23.64
C LYS A 69 -10.83 -21.17 -22.47
N LYS A 70 -9.60 -21.63 -22.72
CA LYS A 70 -8.62 -22.00 -21.69
C LYS A 70 -8.26 -20.82 -20.78
N TYR A 71 -8.03 -19.64 -21.36
CA TYR A 71 -7.54 -18.47 -20.62
C TYR A 71 -8.63 -17.51 -20.13
N THR A 72 -9.85 -17.59 -20.68
CA THR A 72 -11.00 -16.79 -20.22
C THR A 72 -11.69 -17.39 -18.99
N VAL A 73 -11.42 -18.65 -18.64
CA VAL A 73 -11.93 -19.25 -17.40
C VAL A 73 -11.30 -18.53 -16.21
N LYS A 74 -12.13 -17.82 -15.44
CA LYS A 74 -11.71 -17.15 -14.21
C LYS A 74 -11.41 -18.22 -13.16
N ASN A 75 -10.16 -18.31 -12.71
CA ASN A 75 -9.79 -19.20 -11.59
C ASN A 75 -10.43 -18.79 -10.26
N ARG A 76 -10.85 -17.53 -10.12
CA ARG A 76 -11.57 -17.03 -8.95
C ARG A 76 -13.07 -17.21 -9.14
N GLN A 77 -13.68 -18.05 -8.31
CA GLN A 77 -15.13 -18.23 -8.24
C GLN A 77 -15.64 -17.63 -6.93
N ILE A 78 -16.77 -16.90 -7.01
CA ILE A 78 -17.50 -16.45 -5.83
C ILE A 78 -18.24 -17.66 -5.30
N GLN A 79 -17.94 -18.08 -4.08
CA GLN A 79 -18.70 -19.10 -3.38
C GLN A 79 -19.81 -18.43 -2.59
N VAL A 80 -21.05 -18.86 -2.81
CA VAL A 80 -22.18 -18.47 -1.96
C VAL A 80 -22.06 -19.26 -0.67
N ILE A 81 -21.95 -18.56 0.46
CA ILE A 81 -21.96 -19.20 1.77
C ILE A 81 -23.39 -19.58 2.07
N ASP A 82 -23.69 -20.87 2.06
CA ASP A 82 -24.99 -21.38 2.50
C ASP A 82 -25.06 -21.34 4.03
N ASN A 83 -26.20 -20.93 4.60
CA ASN A 83 -26.41 -20.64 6.03
C ASN A 83 -25.72 -19.40 6.63
N ASP A 84 -25.64 -18.27 5.92
CA ASP A 84 -25.32 -17.00 6.59
C ASP A 84 -26.54 -16.46 7.37
N THR A 85 -26.50 -16.57 8.70
CA THR A 85 -27.54 -16.03 9.60
C THR A 85 -27.46 -14.50 9.76
N GLY A 86 -26.57 -13.82 9.02
CA GLY A 86 -26.46 -12.36 8.98
C GLY A 86 -25.94 -11.74 10.28
N LEU A 87 -25.55 -12.55 11.26
CA LEU A 87 -25.03 -12.09 12.55
C LEU A 87 -23.72 -11.32 12.40
N ASN A 88 -22.89 -11.65 11.41
CA ASN A 88 -21.62 -10.98 11.13
C ASN A 88 -21.74 -9.82 10.10
N MET A 89 -22.91 -9.66 9.48
CA MET A 89 -23.16 -8.63 8.45
C MET A 89 -23.83 -7.37 9.01
N ARG A 90 -24.22 -7.38 10.29
CA ARG A 90 -24.77 -6.19 10.96
C ARG A 90 -23.61 -5.37 11.51
N PRO A 91 -23.47 -4.08 11.14
CA PRO A 91 -22.53 -3.21 11.82
C PRO A 91 -22.91 -3.17 13.30
N MET A 92 -22.01 -3.67 14.14
CA MET A 92 -22.16 -3.55 15.59
C MET A 92 -22.21 -2.06 15.93
N PRO A 93 -23.25 -1.59 16.66
CA PRO A 93 -23.29 -0.22 17.13
C PRO A 93 -22.01 0.08 17.93
N GLY A 94 -21.18 1.01 17.43
CA GLY A 94 -19.94 1.46 18.09
C GLY A 94 -18.61 1.02 17.46
N MET A 95 -18.57 0.25 16.37
CA MET A 95 -17.32 -0.25 15.76
C MET A 95 -17.00 0.39 14.39
N VAL A 96 -16.99 1.71 14.33
CA VAL A 96 -16.34 2.47 13.23
C VAL A 96 -14.96 2.92 13.69
N SER A 97 -14.00 2.00 13.74
CA SER A 97 -12.58 2.35 13.79
C SER A 97 -11.86 1.57 12.71
N PHE A 98 -11.29 2.30 11.75
CA PHE A 98 -10.46 1.74 10.69
C PHE A 98 -9.19 1.16 11.30
N SER A 99 -9.14 -0.16 11.45
CA SER A 99 -7.95 -0.87 11.92
C SER A 99 -6.92 -0.96 10.80
N VAL A 100 -5.89 -0.12 10.86
CA VAL A 100 -4.61 -0.33 10.17
C VAL A 100 -3.98 -1.62 10.72
N ALA A 101 -3.55 -2.49 9.80
CA ALA A 101 -2.95 -3.78 10.10
C ALA A 101 -1.57 -3.62 10.79
N GLY A 102 -1.45 -4.17 12.00
CA GLY A 102 -0.19 -4.38 12.73
C GLY A 102 -0.28 -5.67 13.55
N PRO A 103 0.86 -6.31 13.89
CA PRO A 103 0.89 -7.69 14.37
C PRO A 103 0.26 -7.87 15.77
N PRO A 104 -0.26 -9.06 16.09
CA PRO A 104 -1.13 -9.27 17.24
C PRO A 104 -0.30 -9.46 18.51
N GLU A 105 -0.09 -8.39 19.27
CA GLU A 105 0.38 -8.52 20.66
C GLU A 105 -0.78 -8.34 21.65
N LYS A 106 -1.14 -9.47 22.23
CA LYS A 106 -1.66 -9.67 23.60
C LYS A 106 -2.97 -8.93 23.92
N LYS A 107 -4.04 -9.73 23.86
CA LYS A 107 -5.30 -9.55 24.60
C LYS A 107 -5.03 -8.95 25.99
N LYS A 108 -5.40 -7.68 26.18
CA LYS A 108 -5.80 -7.16 27.49
C LYS A 108 -7.32 -7.29 27.60
N PRO A 109 -7.85 -7.76 28.73
CA PRO A 109 -9.28 -7.94 28.91
C PRO A 109 -10.00 -6.60 28.79
N ALA A 110 -11.20 -6.66 28.21
CA ALA A 110 -12.15 -5.59 28.04
C ALA A 110 -12.09 -4.54 29.16
N GLY A 111 -11.39 -3.44 28.88
CA GLY A 111 -11.60 -2.19 29.57
C GLY A 111 -12.95 -1.67 29.10
N ARG A 112 -13.96 -1.83 29.96
CA ARG A 112 -15.23 -1.12 29.86
C ARG A 112 -14.93 0.29 29.38
N GLY A 113 -15.49 0.68 28.25
CA GLY A 113 -15.59 2.08 27.86
C GLY A 113 -16.35 2.79 28.96
N THR A 114 -15.65 3.27 29.97
CA THR A 114 -16.12 4.39 30.74
C THR A 114 -16.06 5.56 29.76
N GLU A 115 -17.20 5.88 29.17
CA GLU A 115 -17.58 7.28 28.96
C GLU A 115 -17.61 7.98 30.32
N THR A 116 -16.48 7.99 31.03
CA THR A 116 -16.19 9.02 31.99
C THR A 116 -16.02 10.24 31.11
N LYS A 117 -17.07 11.08 31.10
CA LYS A 117 -16.91 12.52 30.92
C LYS A 117 -15.53 12.88 31.46
N ARG A 118 -14.57 13.16 30.56
CA ARG A 118 -13.22 13.55 30.95
C ARG A 118 -13.38 14.87 31.65
N THR A 119 -13.54 14.81 32.97
CA THR A 119 -13.72 16.00 33.79
C THR A 119 -12.44 16.78 33.65
N ARG A 120 -12.56 18.02 33.16
CA ARG A 120 -11.44 18.96 33.11
C ARG A 120 -10.91 19.05 34.53
N ARG A 121 -9.64 18.70 34.73
CA ARG A 121 -8.99 18.95 36.01
C ARG A 121 -8.88 20.45 36.25
N ASP A 122 -8.73 20.83 37.51
CA ASP A 122 -8.47 22.22 37.83
C ASP A 122 -7.18 22.69 37.15
N ARG A 123 -7.16 23.95 36.72
CA ARG A 123 -6.04 24.50 35.97
C ARG A 123 -4.75 24.46 36.79
N GLY A 124 -4.79 24.80 38.08
CA GLY A 124 -3.59 24.81 38.93
C GLY A 124 -2.97 23.42 39.10
N GLU A 125 -3.80 22.39 39.29
CA GLU A 125 -3.33 21.00 39.40
C GLU A 125 -2.68 20.51 38.10
N MET A 126 -3.19 20.94 36.94
CA MET A 126 -2.64 20.55 35.65
C MET A 126 -1.28 21.19 35.36
N GLU A 127 -1.06 22.42 35.83
CA GLU A 127 0.24 23.08 35.71
C GLU A 127 1.32 22.32 36.48
N GLU A 128 1.02 21.90 37.72
CA GLU A 128 1.93 21.07 38.54
C GLU A 128 2.24 19.72 37.88
N ILE A 129 1.21 19.04 37.34
CA ILE A 129 1.39 17.77 36.61
C ILE A 129 2.28 17.97 35.38
N ILE A 130 2.06 19.05 34.61
CA ILE A 130 2.88 19.35 33.44
C ILE A 130 4.34 19.57 33.84
N PHE A 131 4.62 20.37 34.88
CA PHE A 131 5.99 20.56 35.36
C PHE A 131 6.66 19.23 35.74
N LYS A 132 5.97 18.38 36.50
CA LYS A 132 6.46 17.05 36.87
C LYS A 132 6.71 16.14 35.66
N LEU A 133 5.91 16.24 34.60
CA LEU A 133 6.15 15.50 33.35
C LEU A 133 7.41 15.99 32.64
N PHE A 134 7.65 17.29 32.61
CA PHE A 134 8.84 17.88 32.00
C PHE A 134 10.13 17.65 32.78
N GLU A 135 10.06 17.34 34.08
CA GLU A 135 11.20 16.80 34.84
C GLU A 135 11.66 15.44 34.31
N ARG A 136 10.73 14.59 33.83
CA ARG A 136 11.06 13.26 33.30
C ARG A 136 11.81 13.34 31.96
N GLN A 137 11.43 14.28 31.10
CA GLN A 137 12.09 14.54 29.83
C GLN A 137 11.81 15.97 29.35
N PRO A 138 12.79 16.63 28.70
CA PRO A 138 12.69 18.05 28.34
C PRO A 138 11.69 18.34 27.21
N ASN A 139 11.32 17.35 26.42
CA ASN A 139 10.46 17.50 25.25
C ASN A 139 9.33 16.48 25.27
N TRP A 140 8.09 16.93 25.03
CA TRP A 140 6.91 16.08 25.04
C TRP A 140 6.03 16.30 23.81
N SER A 141 5.53 15.24 23.20
CA SER A 141 4.54 15.36 22.12
C SER A 141 3.14 15.56 22.69
N LEU A 142 2.26 16.27 21.96
CA LEU A 142 0.87 16.47 22.35
C LEU A 142 0.14 15.14 22.63
N ARG A 143 0.38 14.15 21.77
CA ARG A 143 -0.24 12.82 21.87
C ARG A 143 0.13 12.13 23.18
N ASN A 144 1.41 12.21 23.58
CA ASN A 144 1.88 11.59 24.81
C ASN A 144 1.32 12.31 26.05
N LEU A 145 1.23 13.63 26.03
CA LEU A 145 0.64 14.40 27.13
C LEU A 145 -0.86 14.11 27.30
N ILE A 146 -1.61 13.93 26.21
CA ILE A 146 -3.03 13.51 26.28
C ILE A 146 -3.15 12.14 26.93
N GLN A 147 -2.29 11.19 26.58
CA GLN A 147 -2.33 9.84 27.12
C GLN A 147 -1.89 9.77 28.59
N GLU A 148 -0.92 10.58 29.00
CA GLU A 148 -0.41 10.58 30.38
C GLU A 148 -1.34 11.30 31.35
N THR A 149 -2.07 12.33 30.87
CA THR A 149 -2.95 13.17 31.71
C THR A 149 -4.44 12.84 31.59
N ASP A 150 -4.81 12.03 30.60
CA ASP A 150 -6.20 11.72 30.22
C ASP A 150 -7.08 12.97 30.00
N GLN A 151 -6.48 14.12 29.67
CA GLN A 151 -7.19 15.38 29.44
C GLN A 151 -7.59 15.58 27.97
N PRO A 152 -8.70 16.31 27.70
CA PRO A 152 -9.07 16.68 26.34
C PRO A 152 -7.98 17.52 25.65
N GLU A 153 -7.75 17.27 24.36
CA GLU A 153 -6.71 17.93 23.56
C GLU A 153 -6.82 19.46 23.61
N GLN A 154 -8.03 20.00 23.50
CA GLN A 154 -8.24 21.46 23.51
C GLN A 154 -7.82 22.09 24.84
N PHE A 155 -8.18 21.46 25.96
CA PHE A 155 -7.84 21.97 27.29
C PHE A 155 -6.33 21.94 27.52
N LEU A 156 -5.67 20.88 27.08
CA LEU A 156 -4.23 20.78 27.19
C LEU A 156 -3.51 21.80 26.31
N LYS A 157 -4.01 22.08 25.09
CA LYS A 157 -3.46 23.14 24.23
C LYS A 157 -3.54 24.53 24.86
N ASP A 158 -4.63 24.83 25.57
CA ASP A 158 -4.80 26.11 26.26
C ASP A 158 -3.74 26.28 27.36
N ILE A 159 -3.49 25.24 28.17
CA ILE A 159 -2.45 25.27 29.22
C ILE A 159 -1.03 25.30 28.61
N LEU A 160 -0.78 24.49 27.58
CA LEU A 160 0.52 24.45 26.91
C LEU A 160 0.86 25.77 26.21
N LYS A 161 -0.14 26.53 25.73
CA LYS A 161 0.06 27.86 25.16
C LYS A 161 0.62 28.85 26.18
N ASP A 162 0.24 28.70 27.45
CA ASP A 162 0.66 29.60 28.52
C ASP A 162 2.04 29.20 29.07
N LEU A 163 2.32 27.90 29.21
CA LEU A 163 3.53 27.39 29.87
C LEU A 163 4.67 26.96 28.92
N CYS A 164 4.36 26.56 27.69
CA CYS A 164 5.30 25.88 26.80
C CYS A 164 5.55 26.65 25.48
N VAL A 165 6.62 26.27 24.78
CA VAL A 165 6.95 26.64 23.41
C VAL A 165 6.80 25.41 22.52
N TYR A 166 6.20 25.59 21.34
CA TYR A 166 6.05 24.51 20.36
C TYR A 166 7.19 24.50 19.35
N ASN A 167 7.89 23.37 19.26
CA ASN A 167 9.02 23.17 18.37
C ASN A 167 8.53 22.82 16.96
N ASN A 168 8.64 23.78 16.05
CA ASN A 168 8.19 23.65 14.67
C ASN A 168 9.25 23.07 13.71
N LYS A 169 10.53 22.99 14.11
CA LYS A 169 11.65 22.62 13.24
C LYS A 169 12.71 21.83 13.99
N GLY A 170 13.53 21.07 13.25
CA GLY A 170 14.65 20.28 13.78
C GLY A 170 14.24 18.91 14.34
N THR A 171 15.17 18.23 15.01
CA THR A 171 14.98 16.87 15.56
C THR A 171 13.82 16.77 16.55
N ASN A 172 13.47 17.88 17.21
CA ASN A 172 12.37 17.97 18.18
C ASN A 172 11.07 18.50 17.57
N GLN A 173 10.94 18.50 16.24
CA GLN A 173 9.71 18.96 15.57
C GLN A 173 8.48 18.20 16.08
N GLY A 174 7.42 18.94 16.39
CA GLY A 174 6.17 18.35 16.88
C GLY A 174 6.12 18.12 18.40
N THR A 175 7.09 18.65 19.13
CA THR A 175 7.15 18.57 20.60
C THR A 175 6.96 19.93 21.25
N TYR A 176 6.53 19.92 22.50
CA TYR A 176 6.48 21.06 23.40
C TYR A 176 7.67 21.02 24.34
N GLU A 177 8.18 22.19 24.68
CA GLU A 177 9.21 22.42 25.71
C GLU A 177 8.74 23.52 26.66
N LEU A 178 9.09 23.45 27.95
CA LEU A 178 8.76 24.53 28.87
C LEU A 178 9.44 25.83 28.44
N LYS A 179 8.76 26.96 28.63
CA LYS A 179 9.40 28.28 28.45
C LYS A 179 10.65 28.36 29.32
N PRO A 180 11.71 29.04 28.86
CA PRO A 180 12.98 29.16 29.59
C PRO A 180 12.81 29.81 30.97
N GLU A 181 11.77 30.63 31.14
CA GLU A 181 11.38 31.28 32.41
C GLU A 181 11.02 30.26 33.51
N TYR A 182 10.37 29.15 33.16
CA TYR A 182 9.97 28.11 34.11
C TYR A 182 11.02 27.00 34.26
N ARG A 183 12.12 27.05 33.50
CA ARG A 183 13.20 26.07 33.59
C ARG A 183 14.12 26.30 34.80
N LYS A 184 13.92 27.40 35.54
CA LYS A 184 14.81 27.88 36.62
C LYS A 184 14.15 28.01 37.99
N SER A 185 12.96 27.46 38.21
CA SER A 185 12.34 27.42 39.55
C SER A 185 12.66 26.09 40.25
N GLY A 186 13.95 25.89 40.53
CA GLY A 186 14.49 24.72 41.22
C GLY A 186 15.78 25.08 41.94
N ASP A 187 15.73 26.16 42.72
CA ASP A 187 16.57 26.40 43.91
C ASP A 187 15.68 27.10 44.95
#